data_AF-A0A2E3MIW0-F1
#
_entry.id   AF-A0A2E3MIW0-F1
#
_cell.length_a   1.000
_cell.length_b   1.000
_cell.length_c   1.000
_cell.angle_alpha   90.00
_cell.angle_beta   90.00
_cell.angle_gamma   90.00
#
_symmetry.space_group_name_H-M   'P 1'
#
loop_
_entity.id
_entity.type
_entity.pdbx_description
1 polymer ?
#
loop_
_entity_poly.entity_id
_entity_poly.type
_entity_poly.pdbx_seq_one_letter_code
_entity_poly.pdbx_strand_id
1 'polypeptide(L)'
;MKPGVVYRREDLLGFSSNLDRDLSRLVAENKLKKPATGLYYKPEVSRYGLLPPTNEALVKAFLKKPFLMYSWNDYNMLGFGLTQLYNRVVVYNSERHEDKKFGNKMFSFKRPSNGFPTKLTKEFLVVDLLNNAKYLTEDVSDLMMRVKRNLDRFDRRLLADLAMKYGKLATKKNLLAMLEG
;
A
#
# COMPACT_ATOMS: atom_id res chain seq x y z
N MET A 1 9.12 18.37 16.91
CA MET A 1 8.43 17.49 15.93
C MET A 1 7.43 18.32 15.13
N LYS A 2 7.41 18.18 13.81
CA LYS A 2 6.46 18.85 12.91
C LYS A 2 5.11 18.10 12.93
N PRO A 3 3.96 18.80 12.96
CA PRO A 3 2.64 18.17 12.81
C PRO A 3 2.57 17.33 11.53
N GLY A 4 1.84 16.21 11.58
CA GLY A 4 1.63 15.31 10.43
C GLY A 4 2.83 14.42 10.05
N VAL A 5 4.03 14.70 10.59
CA VAL A 5 5.23 13.90 10.35
C VAL A 5 5.33 12.77 11.37
N VAL A 6 5.64 11.57 10.87
CA VAL A 6 5.87 10.37 11.68
C VAL A 6 7.37 10.17 11.91
N TYR A 7 7.74 9.93 13.16
CA TYR A 7 9.12 9.75 13.61
C TYR A 7 9.27 8.38 14.24
N ARG A 8 10.42 7.74 14.02
CA ARG A 8 10.81 6.58 14.82
C ARG A 8 11.41 7.03 16.14
N ARG A 9 11.37 6.17 17.16
CA ARG A 9 12.11 6.38 18.42
C ARG A 9 13.58 6.73 18.17
N GLU A 10 14.23 6.01 17.26
CA GLU A 10 15.65 6.21 16.90
C GLU A 10 15.93 7.61 16.33
N ASP A 11 14.97 8.20 15.59
CA ASP A 11 15.09 9.56 15.05
C ASP A 11 15.08 10.63 16.17
N LEU A 12 14.72 10.25 17.41
CA LEU A 12 14.50 11.16 18.53
C LEU A 12 15.54 11.04 19.66
N LEU A 13 16.54 10.16 19.51
CA LEU A 13 17.55 9.88 20.55
C LEU A 13 18.32 11.11 21.02
N GLY A 14 18.60 12.07 20.13
CA GLY A 14 19.36 13.27 20.46
C GLY A 14 18.58 14.37 21.21
N PHE A 15 17.27 14.19 21.45
CA PHE A 15 16.41 15.25 21.99
C PHE A 15 16.10 15.12 23.49
N SER A 16 16.49 14.01 24.14
CA SER A 16 16.24 13.80 25.56
C SER A 16 17.20 12.75 26.14
N SER A 17 17.65 12.97 27.37
CA SER A 17 18.43 12.01 28.16
C SER A 17 17.58 10.84 28.70
N ASN A 18 16.26 10.99 28.77
CA ASN A 18 15.32 9.93 29.15
C ASN A 18 14.14 9.90 28.16
N LEU A 19 14.47 9.54 26.93
CA LEU A 19 13.54 9.62 25.80
C LEU A 19 12.25 8.83 26.02
N ASP A 20 12.33 7.61 26.56
CA ASP A 20 11.14 6.75 26.69
C ASP A 20 10.13 7.30 27.71
N ARG A 21 10.62 7.85 28.82
CA ARG A 21 9.78 8.55 29.80
C ARG A 21 9.13 9.78 29.16
N ASP A 22 9.91 10.59 28.45
CA ASP A 22 9.42 11.84 27.88
C ASP A 22 8.40 11.58 26.75
N LEU A 23 8.64 10.59 25.89
CA LEU A 23 7.68 10.17 24.87
C LEU A 23 6.39 9.64 25.50
N SER A 24 6.49 8.82 26.55
CA SER A 24 5.33 8.28 27.26
C SER A 24 4.49 9.40 27.88
N ARG A 25 5.14 10.38 28.52
CA ARG A 25 4.49 11.58 29.07
C ARG A 25 3.80 12.39 27.97
N LEU A 26 4.48 12.67 26.86
CA LEU A 26 3.89 13.42 25.74
C LEU A 26 2.71 12.69 25.09
N VAL A 27 2.72 11.36 25.07
CA VAL A 27 1.57 10.55 24.62
C VAL A 27 0.41 10.64 25.62
N ALA A 28 0.69 10.53 26.92
CA ALA A 28 -0.33 10.67 27.97
C ALA A 28 -0.98 12.07 27.97
N GLU A 29 -0.18 13.11 27.74
CA GLU A 29 -0.64 14.51 27.59
C GLU A 29 -1.32 14.77 26.22
N ASN A 30 -1.52 13.77 25.37
CA ASN A 30 -2.07 13.88 24.00
C ASN A 30 -1.30 14.80 23.05
N LYS A 31 -0.07 15.22 23.41
CA LYS A 31 0.82 16.03 22.57
C LYS A 31 1.42 15.22 21.43
N LEU A 32 1.59 13.91 21.65
CA LEU A 32 1.98 12.93 20.64
C LEU A 32 0.98 11.77 20.60
N LYS A 33 0.97 11.06 19.48
CA LYS A 33 0.25 9.81 19.30
C LYS A 33 1.21 8.71 18.87
N LYS A 34 0.92 7.47 19.29
CA LYS A 34 1.75 6.28 19.03
C LYS A 34 1.01 5.31 18.11
N PRO A 35 1.17 5.40 16.78
CA PRO A 35 0.42 4.57 15.83
C PRO A 35 0.87 3.10 15.83
N ALA A 36 2.11 2.82 16.23
CA ALA A 36 2.65 1.48 16.49
C ALA A 36 3.88 1.57 17.40
N THR A 37 4.37 0.43 17.86
CA THR A 37 5.61 0.34 18.64
C THR A 37 6.76 1.02 17.91
N GLY A 38 7.45 1.94 18.62
CA GLY A 38 8.59 2.68 18.10
C GLY A 38 8.24 3.80 17.12
N LEU A 39 6.97 4.06 16.80
CA LEU A 39 6.54 5.16 15.95
C LEU A 39 5.75 6.20 16.74
N TYR A 40 6.00 7.48 16.46
CA TYR A 40 5.38 8.61 17.12
C TYR A 40 5.06 9.70 16.09
N TYR A 41 3.94 10.40 16.24
CA TYR A 41 3.67 11.61 15.45
C TYR A 41 3.04 12.68 16.33
N LYS A 42 3.27 13.93 15.94
CA LYS A 42 2.51 15.07 16.46
C LYS A 42 1.25 15.22 15.60
N PRO A 43 0.04 15.05 16.15
CA PRO A 43 -1.18 15.20 15.37
C PRO A 43 -1.30 16.63 14.83
N GLU A 44 -1.89 16.75 13.65
CA GLU A 44 -2.30 18.04 13.11
C GLU A 44 -3.69 18.38 13.66
N VAL A 45 -3.94 19.66 13.95
CA VAL A 45 -5.22 20.12 14.51
C VAL A 45 -6.03 20.75 13.40
N SER A 46 -7.23 20.25 13.19
CA SER A 46 -8.22 20.84 12.27
C SER A 46 -9.45 21.31 13.04
N ARG A 47 -10.36 22.03 12.35
CA ARG A 47 -11.68 22.39 12.90
C ARG A 47 -12.53 21.19 13.33
N TYR A 48 -12.20 20.00 12.85
CA TYR A 48 -12.90 18.74 13.15
C TYR A 48 -12.13 17.85 14.16
N GLY A 49 -11.08 18.38 14.77
CA GLY A 49 -10.24 17.66 15.73
C GLY A 49 -8.90 17.22 15.15
N LEU A 50 -8.29 16.22 15.80
CA LEU A 50 -6.96 15.74 15.49
C LEU A 50 -6.94 14.89 14.21
N LEU A 51 -6.09 15.26 13.27
CA LEU A 51 -5.87 14.51 12.04
C LEU A 51 -4.73 13.48 12.23
N PRO A 52 -4.94 12.22 11.79
CA PRO A 52 -3.88 11.24 11.74
C PRO A 52 -2.89 11.58 10.60
N PRO A 53 -1.65 11.05 10.65
CA PRO A 53 -0.73 11.15 9.53
C PRO A 53 -1.28 10.39 8.31
N THR A 54 -0.78 10.73 7.13
CA THR A 54 -1.10 9.97 5.92
C THR A 54 -0.58 8.54 6.00
N ASN A 55 -1.22 7.62 5.29
CA ASN A 55 -0.74 6.23 5.16
C ASN A 55 0.71 6.20 4.65
N GLU A 56 1.05 7.07 3.71
CA GLU A 56 2.38 7.18 3.14
C GLU A 56 3.41 7.62 4.18
N ALA A 57 3.08 8.62 5.02
CA ALA A 57 3.97 9.07 6.09
C ALA A 57 4.24 7.95 7.11
N LEU A 58 3.21 7.17 7.48
CA LEU A 58 3.36 6.00 8.36
C LEU A 58 4.28 4.95 7.74
N VAL A 59 4.05 4.57 6.49
CA VAL A 59 4.83 3.55 5.78
C VAL A 59 6.27 4.01 5.55
N LYS A 60 6.47 5.27 5.14
CA LYS A 60 7.79 5.87 4.92
C LYS A 60 8.62 5.89 6.20
N ALA A 61 8.01 6.29 7.32
CA ALA A 61 8.67 6.22 8.62
C ALA A 61 8.91 4.77 9.05
N PHE A 62 7.98 3.84 8.78
CA PHE A 62 8.12 2.45 9.20
C PHE A 62 9.15 1.65 8.39
N LEU A 63 9.29 1.87 7.08
CA LEU A 63 10.20 1.10 6.22
C LEU A 63 11.57 1.77 6.04
N LYS A 64 11.62 3.10 5.86
CA LYS A 64 12.84 3.84 5.44
C LYS A 64 13.50 3.26 4.17
N LYS A 65 12.70 2.65 3.29
CA LYS A 65 13.09 2.01 2.03
C LYS A 65 12.07 2.34 0.94
N PRO A 66 12.40 2.16 -0.35
CA PRO A 66 11.42 2.26 -1.42
C PRO A 66 10.25 1.30 -1.21
N PHE A 67 9.05 1.76 -1.54
CA PHE A 67 7.84 0.97 -1.49
C PHE A 67 6.86 1.43 -2.56
N LEU A 68 5.89 0.59 -2.87
CA LEU A 68 4.72 0.91 -3.67
C LEU A 68 3.48 0.61 -2.83
N MET A 69 2.55 1.55 -2.77
CA MET A 69 1.38 1.46 -1.89
C MET A 69 0.10 1.68 -2.69
N TYR A 70 -0.92 0.87 -2.42
CA TYR A 70 -2.25 0.96 -3.01
C TYR A 70 -3.27 0.26 -2.09
N SER A 71 -4.55 0.39 -2.39
CA SER A 71 -5.63 -0.40 -1.79
C SER A 71 -6.24 -1.32 -2.84
N TRP A 72 -6.82 -2.44 -2.42
CA TRP A 72 -7.60 -3.26 -3.35
C TRP A 72 -8.82 -2.53 -3.94
N ASN A 73 -9.28 -1.47 -3.27
CA ASN A 73 -10.31 -0.58 -3.83
C ASN A 73 -9.83 0.11 -5.11
N ASP A 74 -8.51 0.24 -5.30
CA ASP A 74 -7.96 0.85 -6.49
C ASP A 74 -8.22 -0.02 -7.74
N TYR A 75 -8.53 -1.31 -7.59
CA TYR A 75 -8.94 -2.12 -8.74
C TYR A 75 -10.26 -1.65 -9.36
N ASN A 76 -11.13 -0.98 -8.60
CA ASN A 76 -12.41 -0.49 -9.10
C ASN A 76 -12.20 0.58 -10.20
N MET A 77 -11.06 1.30 -10.18
CA MET A 77 -10.72 2.30 -11.21
C MET A 77 -10.34 1.66 -12.56
N LEU A 78 -10.13 0.34 -12.61
CA LEU A 78 -9.81 -0.39 -13.84
C LEU A 78 -11.05 -0.61 -14.73
N GLY A 79 -12.26 -0.41 -14.19
CA GLY A 79 -13.49 -0.52 -14.97
C GLY A 79 -13.90 -1.97 -15.29
N PHE A 80 -13.40 -2.96 -14.55
CA PHE A 80 -13.79 -4.37 -14.72
C PHE A 80 -15.05 -4.74 -13.94
N GLY A 81 -15.80 -3.78 -13.41
CA GLY A 81 -17.01 -4.04 -12.63
C GLY A 81 -16.73 -4.70 -11.26
N LEU A 82 -15.58 -4.37 -10.66
CA LEU A 82 -15.29 -4.68 -9.27
C LEU A 82 -15.88 -3.56 -8.39
N THR A 83 -16.47 -3.92 -7.26
CA THR A 83 -17.14 -2.94 -6.38
C THR A 83 -16.88 -3.14 -4.90
N GLN A 84 -16.22 -4.22 -4.48
CA GLN A 84 -16.01 -4.48 -3.07
C GLN A 84 -15.14 -3.41 -2.41
N LEU A 85 -15.53 -3.01 -1.20
CA LEU A 85 -14.75 -2.12 -0.35
C LEU A 85 -13.91 -2.93 0.65
N TYR A 86 -12.62 -2.62 0.67
CA TYR A 86 -11.60 -3.21 1.53
C TYR A 86 -11.02 -2.15 2.47
N ASN A 87 -11.02 -2.43 3.77
CA ASN A 87 -10.36 -1.59 4.78
C ASN A 87 -8.89 -2.02 4.98
N ARG A 88 -8.12 -2.03 3.88
CA ARG A 88 -6.72 -2.48 3.90
C ARG A 88 -5.87 -1.76 2.87
N VAL A 89 -4.62 -1.52 3.24
CA VAL A 89 -3.57 -1.00 2.36
C VAL A 89 -2.58 -2.11 2.06
N VAL A 90 -2.19 -2.28 0.80
CA VAL A 90 -1.10 -3.16 0.40
C VAL A 90 0.16 -2.31 0.23
N VAL A 91 1.29 -2.82 0.74
CA VAL A 91 2.60 -2.17 0.66
C VAL A 91 3.62 -3.16 0.11
N TYR A 92 3.97 -3.00 -1.15
CA TYR A 92 5.09 -3.72 -1.76
C TYR A 92 6.41 -3.09 -1.35
N ASN A 93 7.31 -3.92 -0.86
CA ASN A 93 8.59 -3.52 -0.32
C ASN A 93 9.61 -4.66 -0.44
N SER A 94 10.88 -4.39 -0.14
CA SER A 94 11.98 -5.35 -0.30
C SER A 94 12.34 -6.14 0.96
N GLU A 95 11.72 -5.88 2.12
CA GLU A 95 12.21 -6.39 3.41
C GLU A 95 11.16 -7.18 4.20
N ARG A 96 9.95 -6.65 4.35
CA ARG A 96 8.89 -7.12 5.24
C ARG A 96 7.82 -7.91 4.48
N HIS A 97 7.36 -9.00 5.10
CA HIS A 97 6.20 -9.78 4.66
C HIS A 97 5.33 -10.09 5.89
N GLU A 98 4.48 -9.16 6.28
CA GLU A 98 3.63 -9.26 7.47
C GLU A 98 2.41 -8.35 7.34
N ASP A 99 1.34 -8.68 8.05
CA ASP A 99 0.22 -7.75 8.25
C ASP A 99 0.46 -6.97 9.54
N LYS A 100 0.29 -5.65 9.48
CA LYS A 100 0.56 -4.75 10.60
C LYS A 100 -0.48 -3.66 10.73
N LYS A 101 -0.91 -3.40 11.97
CA LYS A 101 -1.84 -2.32 12.28
C LYS A 101 -1.07 -1.03 12.57
N PHE A 102 -1.45 0.06 11.91
CA PHE A 102 -1.08 1.41 12.31
C PHE A 102 -2.35 2.15 12.74
N GLY A 103 -2.44 2.50 14.02
CA GLY A 103 -3.67 3.06 14.60
C GLY A 103 -4.84 2.09 14.43
N ASN A 104 -5.86 2.48 13.64
CA ASN A 104 -7.04 1.68 13.34
C ASN A 104 -7.01 1.00 11.96
N LYS A 105 -5.95 1.16 11.17
CA LYS A 105 -5.87 0.68 9.78
C LYS A 105 -4.91 -0.49 9.62
N MET A 106 -5.29 -1.45 8.80
CA MET A 106 -4.46 -2.62 8.47
C MET A 106 -3.62 -2.38 7.22
N PHE A 107 -2.34 -2.70 7.34
CA PHE A 107 -1.35 -2.64 6.26
C PHE A 107 -0.80 -4.04 6.01
N SER A 108 -0.95 -4.55 4.79
CA SER A 108 -0.32 -5.78 4.35
C SER A 108 0.99 -5.47 3.65
N PHE A 109 2.10 -5.65 4.37
CA PHE A 109 3.43 -5.58 3.79
C PHE A 109 3.70 -6.86 3.03
N LYS A 110 3.95 -6.76 1.73
CA LYS A 110 4.32 -7.90 0.89
C LYS A 110 5.68 -7.68 0.26
N ARG A 111 6.44 -8.76 0.19
CA ARG A 111 7.76 -8.83 -0.45
C ARG A 111 7.69 -9.71 -1.70
N PRO A 112 7.23 -9.18 -2.85
CA PRO A 112 7.18 -9.96 -4.09
C PRO A 112 8.61 -10.30 -4.57
N SER A 113 8.82 -11.55 -5.01
CA SER A 113 10.14 -12.05 -5.46
C SER A 113 10.67 -11.30 -6.68
N ASN A 114 9.78 -10.87 -7.57
CA ASN A 114 10.14 -10.15 -8.80
C ASN A 114 10.19 -8.63 -8.59
N GLY A 115 10.16 -8.17 -7.34
CA GLY A 115 10.09 -6.76 -6.99
C GLY A 115 8.75 -6.11 -7.38
N PHE A 116 8.78 -4.80 -7.55
CA PHE A 116 7.62 -3.96 -7.87
C PHE A 116 8.08 -2.76 -8.72
N PRO A 117 7.19 -2.10 -9.47
CA PRO A 117 7.53 -0.88 -10.21
C PRO A 117 7.67 0.31 -9.25
N THR A 118 8.43 1.33 -9.68
CA THR A 118 8.66 2.54 -8.88
C THR A 118 7.46 3.47 -8.81
N LYS A 119 6.48 3.31 -9.71
CA LYS A 119 5.25 4.08 -9.77
C LYS A 119 4.05 3.14 -9.91
N LEU A 120 2.93 3.54 -9.31
CA LEU A 120 1.66 2.83 -9.49
C LEU A 120 1.07 3.26 -10.83
N THR A 121 0.80 2.29 -11.70
CA THR A 121 0.11 2.53 -12.98
C THR A 121 -1.13 1.65 -13.05
N LYS A 122 -2.07 2.02 -13.93
CA LYS A 122 -3.27 1.21 -14.18
C LYS A 122 -2.90 -0.17 -14.73
N GLU A 123 -1.90 -0.22 -15.61
CA GLU A 123 -1.36 -1.45 -16.19
C GLU A 123 -0.78 -2.36 -15.12
N PHE A 124 -0.01 -1.81 -14.16
CA PHE A 124 0.48 -2.61 -13.04
C PHE A 124 -0.67 -3.12 -12.18
N LEU A 125 -1.70 -2.31 -11.93
CA LEU A 125 -2.88 -2.74 -11.18
C LEU A 125 -3.63 -3.88 -11.88
N VAL A 126 -3.65 -3.96 -13.22
CA VAL A 126 -4.20 -5.13 -13.95
C VAL A 126 -3.38 -6.38 -13.66
N VAL A 127 -2.04 -6.31 -13.79
CA VAL A 127 -1.14 -7.43 -13.50
C VAL A 127 -1.30 -7.89 -12.04
N ASP A 128 -1.37 -6.93 -11.14
CA ASP A 128 -1.50 -7.16 -9.72
C ASP A 128 -2.84 -7.77 -9.34
N LEU A 129 -3.94 -7.27 -9.91
CA LEU A 129 -5.27 -7.83 -9.76
C LEU A 129 -5.27 -9.30 -10.16
N LEU A 130 -4.76 -9.64 -11.34
CA LEU A 130 -4.74 -11.03 -11.82
C LEU A 130 -3.83 -11.93 -10.97
N ASN A 131 -2.72 -11.40 -10.45
CA ASN A 131 -1.86 -12.12 -9.50
C ASN A 131 -2.57 -12.48 -8.18
N ASN A 132 -3.58 -11.71 -7.80
CA ASN A 132 -4.20 -11.75 -6.48
C ASN A 132 -5.71 -12.03 -6.50
N ALA A 133 -6.32 -12.22 -7.68
CA ALA A 133 -7.76 -12.34 -7.86
C ALA A 133 -8.41 -13.39 -6.94
N LYS A 134 -7.72 -14.51 -6.69
CA LYS A 134 -8.18 -15.58 -5.77
C LYS A 134 -8.37 -15.17 -4.31
N TYR A 135 -7.85 -14.00 -3.93
CA TYR A 135 -8.00 -13.46 -2.58
C TYR A 135 -9.09 -12.38 -2.50
N LEU A 136 -9.68 -12.00 -3.63
CA LEU A 136 -10.88 -11.16 -3.63
C LEU A 136 -12.06 -11.98 -3.10
N THR A 137 -12.94 -11.28 -2.38
CA THR A 137 -14.13 -11.85 -1.75
C THR A 137 -15.34 -11.83 -2.67
N GLU A 138 -15.30 -11.04 -3.73
CA GLU A 138 -16.33 -10.98 -4.77
C GLU A 138 -16.07 -12.04 -5.86
N ASP A 139 -17.11 -12.36 -6.65
CA ASP A 139 -16.98 -13.32 -7.74
C ASP A 139 -16.13 -12.77 -8.90
N VAL A 140 -15.05 -13.49 -9.19
CA VAL A 140 -14.07 -13.15 -10.21
C VAL A 140 -14.05 -14.16 -11.36
N SER A 141 -15.05 -15.04 -11.46
CA SER A 141 -15.12 -16.10 -12.50
C SER A 141 -15.03 -15.52 -13.92
N ASP A 142 -15.72 -14.41 -14.19
CA ASP A 142 -15.70 -13.73 -15.50
C ASP A 142 -14.63 -12.64 -15.62
N LEU A 143 -13.73 -12.49 -14.63
CA LEU A 143 -12.75 -11.41 -14.61
C LEU A 143 -11.88 -11.41 -15.87
N MET A 144 -11.44 -12.59 -16.32
CA MET A 144 -10.60 -12.72 -17.51
C MET A 144 -11.29 -12.22 -18.78
N MET A 145 -12.59 -12.50 -18.92
CA MET A 145 -13.40 -12.01 -20.05
C MET A 145 -13.58 -10.50 -19.98
N ARG A 146 -13.83 -9.96 -18.77
CA ARG A 146 -13.96 -8.51 -18.54
C ARG A 146 -12.66 -7.76 -18.85
N VAL A 147 -11.51 -8.31 -18.44
CA VAL A 147 -10.18 -7.78 -18.78
C VAL A 147 -10.00 -7.75 -20.29
N LYS A 148 -10.15 -8.90 -20.96
CA LYS A 148 -9.94 -9.01 -22.42
C LYS A 148 -10.77 -8.00 -23.22
N ARG A 149 -12.04 -7.80 -22.84
CA ARG A 149 -12.96 -6.85 -23.51
C ARG A 149 -12.59 -5.37 -23.34
N ASN A 150 -11.72 -5.03 -22.38
CA ASN A 150 -11.40 -3.64 -22.01
C ASN A 150 -9.89 -3.34 -22.17
N LEU A 151 -9.11 -4.20 -22.83
CA LEU A 151 -7.66 -4.03 -22.96
C LEU A 151 -7.26 -2.82 -23.80
N ASP A 152 -8.14 -2.37 -24.69
CA ASP A 152 -7.99 -1.16 -25.51
C ASP A 152 -7.84 0.14 -24.68
N ARG A 153 -8.27 0.12 -23.41
CA ARG A 153 -8.20 1.25 -22.49
C ARG A 153 -6.83 1.42 -21.80
N PHE A 154 -5.89 0.52 -22.06
CA PHE A 154 -4.58 0.46 -21.41
C PHE A 154 -3.45 0.55 -22.42
N ASP A 155 -2.27 1.00 -21.98
CA ASP A 155 -1.07 0.90 -22.81
C ASP A 155 -0.67 -0.58 -22.94
N ARG A 156 -0.91 -1.16 -24.13
CA ARG A 156 -0.63 -2.57 -24.43
C ARG A 156 0.84 -2.94 -24.25
N ARG A 157 1.77 -2.03 -24.60
CA ARG A 157 3.21 -2.29 -24.50
C ARG A 157 3.64 -2.30 -23.04
N LEU A 158 3.24 -1.27 -22.29
CA LEU A 158 3.53 -1.18 -20.86
C LEU A 158 2.90 -2.35 -20.09
N LEU A 159 1.67 -2.75 -20.44
CA LEU A 159 1.01 -3.89 -19.82
C LEU A 159 1.76 -5.20 -20.08
N ALA A 160 2.22 -5.45 -21.31
CA ALA A 160 3.04 -6.61 -21.65
C ALA A 160 4.35 -6.64 -20.85
N ASP A 161 5.07 -5.52 -20.79
CA ASP A 161 6.34 -5.40 -20.07
C ASP A 161 6.16 -5.65 -18.56
N LEU A 162 5.12 -5.07 -17.97
CA LEU A 162 4.81 -5.26 -16.55
C LEU A 162 4.34 -6.69 -16.26
N ALA A 163 3.57 -7.32 -17.17
CA ALA A 163 3.16 -8.71 -17.03
C ALA A 163 4.36 -9.67 -17.13
N MET A 164 5.28 -9.43 -18.05
CA MET A 164 6.52 -10.19 -18.20
C MET A 164 7.38 -10.14 -16.94
N LYS A 165 7.49 -8.96 -16.32
CA LYS A 165 8.36 -8.72 -15.17
C LYS A 165 7.73 -9.10 -13.83
N TYR A 166 6.48 -8.70 -13.60
CA TYR A 166 5.83 -8.79 -12.29
C TYR A 166 4.66 -9.79 -12.23
N GLY A 167 4.23 -10.34 -13.37
CA GLY A 167 3.19 -11.36 -13.43
C GLY A 167 3.67 -12.70 -12.86
N LYS A 168 2.78 -13.37 -12.11
CA LYS A 168 2.90 -14.82 -11.85
C LYS A 168 2.72 -15.58 -13.16
N LEU A 169 3.16 -16.84 -13.20
CA LEU A 169 3.14 -17.66 -14.43
C LEU A 169 1.81 -17.63 -15.17
N ALA A 170 0.69 -17.83 -14.46
CA ALA A 170 -0.66 -17.80 -15.05
C ALA A 170 -1.03 -16.40 -15.57
N THR A 171 -0.82 -15.35 -14.77
CA THR A 171 -1.07 -13.96 -15.16
C THR A 171 -0.29 -13.57 -16.41
N LYS A 172 1.00 -13.89 -16.43
CA LYS A 172 1.90 -13.64 -17.56
C LYS A 172 1.39 -14.31 -18.83
N LYS A 173 1.13 -15.62 -18.77
CA LYS A 173 0.61 -16.39 -19.91
C LYS A 173 -0.69 -15.80 -20.45
N ASN A 174 -1.62 -15.50 -19.56
CA ASN A 174 -2.94 -15.03 -19.95
C ASN A 174 -2.91 -13.62 -20.56
N LEU A 175 -2.18 -12.69 -19.94
CA LEU A 175 -2.11 -11.31 -20.46
C LEU A 175 -1.40 -11.25 -21.81
N LEU A 176 -0.30 -11.99 -22.00
CA LEU A 176 0.40 -12.00 -23.29
C LEU A 176 -0.47 -12.60 -24.39
N ALA A 177 -1.15 -13.72 -24.13
CA ALA A 177 -2.07 -14.32 -25.09
C ALA A 177 -3.23 -13.38 -25.48
N MET A 178 -3.71 -12.53 -24.56
CA MET A 178 -4.74 -11.53 -24.87
C MET A 178 -4.21 -10.32 -25.65
N LEU A 179 -2.90 -10.02 -25.55
CA LEU A 179 -2.27 -8.89 -26.21
C LEU A 179 -1.71 -9.22 -27.60
N GLU A 180 -1.51 -10.50 -27.90
CA GLU A 180 -1.13 -11.00 -29.23
C GLU A 180 -2.32 -11.15 -30.18
N GLY A 181 -3.54 -11.27 -29.63
CA GLY A 181 -4.81 -11.26 -30.37
C GLY A 181 -5.40 -9.87 -30.57
#